data_AF-A0A6I6GAI9-F1
#
_entry.id   AF-A0A6I6GAI9-F1
#
_cell.length_a   1.000
_cell.length_b   1.000
_cell.length_c   1.000
_cell.angle_alpha   90.00
_cell.angle_beta   90.00
_cell.angle_gamma   90.00
#
_symmetry.space_group_name_H-M   'P 1'
#
loop_
_entity.id
_entity.type
_entity.pdbx_description
1 polymer ?
#
loop_
_entity_poly.entity_id
_entity_poly.type
_entity_poly.pdbx_seq_one_letter_code
_entity_poly.pdbx_strand_id
1 'polypeptide(L)'
;MDRYQAGRGPAPEYRLSRDSVREVAESTPPPRGGHHFLSTDHLSTEAAAAYVDGCLPSAGKVRADAHLALCPQCRREVTEQQDARRALRGSGPIHMPGDLRERLRRLGEGASEDVPLVTEPSSGSRWSRLLRRLRPSGR
;
A
#
# COMPACT_ATOMS: atom_id res chain seq x y z
N MET A 1 3.14 24.01 -49.17
CA MET A 1 2.64 23.57 -47.85
C MET A 1 2.24 22.11 -47.99
N ASP A 2 3.23 21.21 -47.98
CA ASP A 2 3.01 19.78 -48.19
C ASP A 2 2.67 19.09 -46.87
N ARG A 3 1.55 18.38 -46.89
CA ARG A 3 0.93 17.73 -45.73
C ARG A 3 1.69 16.42 -45.46
N TYR A 4 2.36 16.33 -44.31
CA TYR A 4 2.88 15.07 -43.79
C TYR A 4 1.71 14.12 -43.47
N GLN A 5 1.52 13.09 -44.29
CA GLN A 5 0.66 11.96 -43.96
C GLN A 5 1.44 11.00 -43.06
N ALA A 6 1.11 10.97 -41.78
CA ALA A 6 1.62 9.97 -40.85
C ALA A 6 0.91 8.63 -41.09
N GLY A 7 1.57 7.72 -41.80
CA GLY A 7 1.12 6.34 -41.96
C GLY A 7 1.15 5.59 -40.62
N ARG A 8 -0.02 5.25 -40.09
CA ARG A 8 -0.18 4.36 -38.93
C ARG A 8 -0.05 2.91 -39.42
N GLY A 9 1.18 2.42 -39.56
CA GLY A 9 1.44 1.02 -39.89
C GLY A 9 0.96 0.06 -38.79
N PRO A 10 0.62 -1.20 -39.13
CA PRO A 10 0.25 -2.22 -38.13
C PRO A 10 1.43 -2.47 -37.18
N ALA A 11 1.13 -2.67 -35.88
CA ALA A 11 2.14 -2.98 -34.89
C ALA A 11 2.84 -4.30 -35.27
N PRO A 12 4.18 -4.40 -35.13
CA PRO A 12 4.88 -5.63 -35.44
C PRO A 12 4.41 -6.76 -34.51
N GLU A 13 3.96 -7.86 -35.09
CA GLU A 13 3.62 -9.06 -34.34
C GLU A 13 4.92 -9.76 -33.94
N TYR A 14 5.36 -9.57 -32.69
CA TYR A 14 6.52 -10.25 -32.16
C TYR A 14 6.17 -11.71 -31.85
N ARG A 15 6.49 -12.60 -32.80
CA ARG A 15 6.42 -14.05 -32.59
C ARG A 15 7.81 -14.55 -32.24
N LEU A 16 7.96 -15.11 -31.04
CA LEU A 16 9.20 -15.79 -30.66
C LEU A 16 9.41 -17.01 -31.58
N SER A 17 10.63 -17.19 -32.06
CA SER A 17 11.02 -18.38 -32.83
C SER A 17 10.95 -19.62 -31.93
N ARG A 18 10.68 -20.78 -32.54
CA ARG A 18 10.67 -22.07 -31.83
C ARG A 18 12.03 -22.37 -31.18
N ASP A 19 13.12 -21.94 -31.79
CA ASP A 19 14.46 -22.10 -31.23
C ASP A 19 14.65 -21.27 -29.96
N SER A 20 14.20 -20.01 -29.97
CA SER A 20 14.22 -19.15 -28.78
C SER A 20 13.34 -19.70 -27.65
N VAL A 21 12.18 -20.27 -28.00
CA VAL A 21 11.32 -20.96 -27.01
C VAL A 21 12.05 -22.15 -26.40
N ARG A 22 12.79 -22.92 -27.20
CA ARG A 22 13.54 -24.10 -26.72
C ARG A 22 14.72 -23.70 -25.83
N GLU A 23 15.50 -22.71 -26.24
CA GLU A 23 16.64 -22.17 -25.47
C GLU A 23 16.21 -21.68 -24.08
N VAL A 24 15.08 -20.96 -24.00
CA VAL A 24 14.51 -20.50 -22.72
C VAL A 24 14.06 -21.69 -21.87
N ALA A 25 13.42 -22.70 -22.47
CA ALA A 25 12.97 -23.88 -21.74
C ALA A 25 14.14 -24.70 -21.16
N GLU A 26 15.23 -24.84 -21.92
CA GLU A 26 16.45 -25.53 -21.49
C GLU A 26 17.21 -24.75 -20.39
N SER A 27 17.14 -23.42 -20.43
CA SER A 27 17.77 -22.54 -19.43
C SER A 27 16.94 -22.34 -18.16
N THR A 28 15.64 -22.66 -18.20
CA THR A 28 14.74 -22.48 -17.06
C THR A 28 14.80 -23.71 -16.15
N PRO A 29 15.18 -23.56 -14.86
CA PRO A 29 15.15 -24.66 -13.90
C PRO A 29 13.75 -25.28 -13.80
N PRO A 30 13.62 -26.58 -13.47
CA PRO A 30 12.32 -27.20 -13.27
C PRO A 30 11.52 -26.42 -12.21
N PRO A 31 10.18 -26.32 -12.35
CA PRO A 31 9.35 -25.64 -11.37
C PRO A 31 9.58 -26.28 -10.00
N ARG A 32 10.05 -25.47 -9.04
CA ARG A 32 10.40 -25.97 -7.71
C ARG A 32 9.13 -26.50 -7.03
N GLY A 33 9.15 -27.76 -6.61
CA GLY A 33 8.02 -28.48 -6.01
C GLY A 33 7.67 -28.05 -4.57
N GLY A 34 7.86 -26.77 -4.23
CA GLY A 34 7.52 -26.23 -2.92
C GLY A 34 7.27 -24.73 -3.01
N HIS A 35 6.53 -24.18 -2.04
CA HIS A 35 6.31 -22.73 -1.88
C HIS A 35 7.61 -22.03 -1.43
N HIS A 36 8.63 -22.06 -2.29
CA HIS A 36 9.83 -21.25 -2.11
C HIS A 36 9.54 -19.85 -2.63
N PHE A 37 9.39 -18.92 -1.70
CA PHE A 37 9.25 -17.50 -1.99
C PHE A 37 10.62 -16.93 -2.36
N LEU A 38 10.65 -16.09 -3.40
CA LEU A 38 11.83 -15.28 -3.71
C LEU A 38 11.90 -14.11 -2.72
N SER A 39 13.07 -13.47 -2.59
CA SER A 39 13.25 -12.33 -1.69
C SER A 39 12.25 -11.19 -1.95
N THR A 40 11.74 -11.08 -3.18
CA THR A 40 10.74 -10.09 -3.62
C THR A 40 9.29 -10.55 -3.43
N ASP A 41 9.07 -11.83 -3.09
CA ASP A 41 7.72 -12.39 -2.89
C ASP A 41 7.27 -12.32 -1.42
N HIS A 42 8.17 -11.91 -0.51
CA HIS A 42 7.85 -11.67 0.89
C HIS A 42 7.05 -10.38 1.08
N LEU A 43 6.34 -10.29 2.21
CA LEU A 43 5.79 -9.01 2.65
C LEU A 43 6.94 -7.99 2.76
N SER A 44 6.74 -6.78 2.24
CA SER A 44 7.67 -5.69 2.53
C SER A 44 7.63 -5.37 4.03
N THR A 45 8.72 -4.82 4.56
CA THR A 45 8.79 -4.44 5.98
C THR A 45 7.69 -3.44 6.36
N GLU A 46 7.34 -2.52 5.46
CA GLU A 46 6.22 -1.59 5.67
C GLU A 46 4.87 -2.32 5.69
N ALA A 47 4.69 -3.33 4.84
CA ALA A 47 3.48 -4.14 4.81
C ALA A 47 3.34 -5.00 6.07
N ALA A 48 4.44 -5.56 6.59
CA ALA A 48 4.48 -6.28 7.86
C ALA A 48 4.11 -5.35 9.03
N ALA A 49 4.72 -4.17 9.11
CA ALA A 49 4.41 -3.18 10.14
C ALA A 49 2.94 -2.74 10.08
N ALA A 50 2.44 -2.40 8.89
CA ALA A 50 1.04 -2.03 8.69
C ALA A 50 0.07 -3.18 9.04
N TYR A 51 0.46 -4.44 8.79
CA TYR A 51 -0.32 -5.61 9.20
C TYR A 51 -0.41 -5.71 10.73
N VAL A 52 0.73 -5.59 11.42
CA VAL A 52 0.83 -5.65 12.89
C VAL A 52 0.04 -4.52 13.54
N ASP A 53 0.08 -3.31 12.99
CA ASP A 53 -0.64 -2.17 13.51
C ASP A 53 -2.14 -2.14 13.15
N GLY A 54 -2.56 -2.99 12.20
CA GLY A 54 -3.94 -3.03 11.73
C GLY A 54 -4.27 -1.89 10.74
N CYS A 55 -3.26 -1.31 10.11
CA CYS A 55 -3.37 -0.18 9.18
C CYS A 55 -3.46 -0.59 7.70
N LEU A 56 -3.52 -1.89 7.40
CA LEU A 56 -3.72 -2.34 6.02
C LEU A 56 -5.18 -2.17 5.58
N PRO A 57 -5.43 -1.76 4.32
CA PRO A 57 -6.75 -1.89 3.70
C PRO A 57 -7.23 -3.34 3.72
N SER A 58 -8.56 -3.57 3.65
CA SER A 58 -9.16 -4.91 3.71
C SER A 58 -8.54 -5.90 2.71
N ALA A 59 -8.37 -5.49 1.46
CA ALA A 59 -7.72 -6.31 0.42
C ALA A 59 -6.23 -6.58 0.69
N GLY A 60 -5.54 -5.68 1.40
CA GLY A 60 -4.17 -5.88 1.87
C GLY A 60 -4.10 -6.91 2.98
N LYS A 61 -5.02 -6.83 3.95
CA LYS A 61 -5.11 -7.78 5.07
C LYS A 61 -5.33 -9.22 4.58
N VAL A 62 -6.30 -9.45 3.69
CA VAL A 62 -6.58 -10.79 3.14
C VAL A 62 -5.36 -11.38 2.42
N ARG A 63 -4.65 -10.57 1.62
CA ARG A 63 -3.42 -11.03 0.94
C ARG A 63 -2.31 -11.34 1.93
N ALA A 64 -2.14 -10.52 2.97
CA ALA A 64 -1.17 -10.79 4.02
C ALA A 64 -1.52 -12.08 4.79
N ASP A 65 -2.78 -12.29 5.17
CA ASP A 65 -3.23 -13.52 5.83
C ASP A 65 -2.92 -14.77 4.98
N ALA A 66 -3.24 -14.72 3.68
CA ALA A 66 -2.94 -15.80 2.76
C ALA A 66 -1.43 -16.06 2.63
N HIS A 67 -0.62 -15.00 2.56
CA HIS A 67 0.84 -15.12 2.51
C HIS A 67 1.40 -15.72 3.80
N LEU A 68 0.93 -15.25 4.97
CA LEU A 68 1.35 -15.75 6.27
C LEU A 68 1.00 -17.22 6.48
N ALA A 69 -0.09 -17.73 5.89
CA ALA A 69 -0.39 -19.16 5.93
C ALA A 69 0.70 -20.01 5.26
N LEU A 70 1.33 -19.49 4.21
CA LEU A 70 2.28 -20.23 3.36
C LEU A 70 3.75 -19.95 3.72
N CYS A 71 4.06 -18.76 4.24
CA CYS A 71 5.44 -18.28 4.39
C CYS A 71 5.91 -18.22 5.87
N PRO A 72 6.74 -19.17 6.35
CA PRO A 72 7.23 -19.16 7.73
C PRO A 72 8.13 -17.97 8.08
N GLN A 73 8.87 -17.42 7.10
CA GLN A 73 9.74 -16.27 7.32
C GLN A 73 8.94 -15.02 7.67
N CYS A 74 7.90 -14.71 6.89
CA CYS A 74 7.03 -13.57 7.18
C CYS A 74 6.21 -13.77 8.45
N ARG A 75 5.84 -15.01 8.81
CA ARG A 75 5.25 -15.29 10.12
C ARG A 75 6.19 -14.89 11.26
N ARG A 76 7.46 -15.30 11.17
CA ARG A 76 8.46 -14.95 12.20
C ARG A 76 8.64 -13.44 12.33
N GLU A 77 8.78 -12.72 11.22
CA GLU A 77 8.91 -11.25 11.22
C GLU A 77 7.68 -10.56 11.86
N VAL A 78 6.46 -10.99 11.50
CA VAL A 78 5.23 -10.45 12.08
C VAL A 78 5.16 -10.73 13.58
N THR A 79 5.55 -11.93 14.03
CA THR A 79 5.61 -12.25 15.47
C THR A 79 6.62 -11.38 16.22
N GLU A 80 7.84 -11.23 15.68
CA GLU A 80 8.88 -10.38 16.28
C GLU A 80 8.40 -8.92 16.43
N GLN A 81 7.73 -8.37 15.42
CA GLN A 81 7.16 -7.03 15.47
C GLN A 81 5.98 -6.92 16.46
N GLN A 82 5.14 -7.95 16.59
CA GLN A 82 4.06 -8.00 17.59
C GLN A 82 4.62 -8.02 19.02
N ASP A 83 5.69 -8.76 19.26
CA ASP A 83 6.38 -8.82 20.54
C ASP A 83 7.02 -7.48 20.89
N ALA A 84 7.69 -6.84 19.91
CA ALA A 84 8.21 -5.49 20.07
C ALA A 84 7.10 -4.48 20.42
N ARG A 85 5.97 -4.53 19.70
CA ARG A 85 4.80 -3.68 19.99
C ARG A 85 4.25 -3.92 21.39
N ARG A 86 4.17 -5.17 21.83
CA ARG A 86 3.72 -5.54 23.18
C ARG A 86 4.67 -5.00 24.25
N ALA A 87 5.98 -5.15 24.05
CA ALA A 87 7.00 -4.64 24.95
C ALA A 87 6.93 -3.11 25.09
N LEU A 88 6.80 -2.38 23.97
CA LEU A 88 6.66 -0.92 23.97
C LEU A 88 5.37 -0.46 24.67
N ARG A 89 4.25 -1.17 24.50
CA ARG A 89 3.02 -0.87 25.24
C ARG A 89 3.14 -1.18 26.74
N GLY A 90 4.00 -2.12 27.10
CA GLY A 90 4.28 -2.50 28.48
C GLY A 90 5.34 -1.63 29.18
N SER A 91 6.03 -0.71 28.49
CA SER A 91 7.18 0.03 29.05
C SER A 91 6.81 1.11 30.07
N GLY A 92 5.54 1.21 30.46
CA GLY A 92 5.05 2.15 31.46
C GLY A 92 4.35 3.38 30.86
N PRO A 93 3.68 4.18 31.71
CA PRO A 93 2.91 5.33 31.28
C PRO A 93 3.80 6.42 30.71
N ILE A 94 3.41 6.94 29.55
CA ILE A 94 4.01 8.16 28.99
C ILE A 94 3.31 9.35 29.65
N HIS A 95 4.06 10.16 30.40
CA HIS A 95 3.51 11.35 31.05
C HIS A 95 3.28 12.47 30.03
N MET A 96 2.03 12.94 29.94
CA MET A 96 1.69 14.14 29.18
C MET A 96 1.99 15.41 30.02
N PRO A 97 2.75 16.38 29.49
CA PRO A 97 2.92 17.68 30.11
C PRO A 97 1.58 18.38 30.42
N GLY A 98 1.48 19.05 31.56
CA GLY A 98 0.22 19.63 32.04
C GLY A 98 -0.32 20.75 31.15
N ASP A 99 0.57 21.52 30.56
CA ASP A 99 0.27 22.57 29.58
C ASP A 99 -0.31 21.99 28.28
N LEU A 100 0.24 20.89 27.78
CA LEU A 100 -0.31 20.18 26.62
C LEU A 100 -1.71 19.64 26.91
N ARG A 101 -1.92 19.04 28.09
CA ARG A 101 -3.23 18.55 28.52
C ARG A 101 -4.28 19.67 28.55
N GLU A 102 -3.92 20.83 29.10
CA GLU A 102 -4.81 21.99 29.17
C GLU A 102 -5.13 22.55 27.77
N ARG A 103 -4.15 22.59 26.86
CA ARG A 103 -4.38 23.00 25.46
C ARG A 103 -5.33 22.04 24.74
N LEU A 104 -5.15 20.74 24.91
CA LEU A 104 -6.03 19.72 24.32
C LEU A 104 -7.47 19.82 24.86
N ARG A 105 -7.65 20.08 26.16
CA ARG A 105 -8.96 20.32 26.78
C ARG A 105 -9.71 21.47 26.08
N ARG A 106 -9.04 22.61 25.87
CA ARG A 106 -9.63 23.78 25.19
C ARG A 106 -10.03 23.52 23.75
N LEU A 107 -9.25 22.73 23.00
CA LEU A 107 -9.61 22.34 21.63
C LEU A 107 -10.89 21.51 21.58
N GLY A 108 -11.11 20.65 22.57
CA GLY A 108 -12.35 19.87 22.69
C GLY A 108 -13.56 20.72 23.06
N GLU A 109 -13.38 21.74 23.91
CA GLU A 109 -14.44 22.64 24.35
C GLU A 109 -14.93 23.57 23.23
N GLY A 110 -14.04 24.00 22.34
CA GLY A 110 -14.40 24.81 21.17
C GLY A 110 -15.07 24.05 20.01
N ALA A 111 -15.16 22.72 20.09
CA ALA A 111 -15.83 21.89 19.07
C ALA A 111 -17.33 21.64 19.37
N SER A 112 -17.85 22.23 20.45
CA SER A 112 -19.20 21.95 20.97
C SER A 112 -20.16 23.14 20.89
N GLU A 113 -20.03 23.99 19.87
CA GLU A 113 -21.13 24.84 19.40
C GLU A 113 -21.21 24.71 17.87
N ASP A 114 -22.29 24.05 17.41
CA ASP A 114 -22.67 23.77 16.03
C ASP A 114 -21.57 23.19 15.12
N VAL A 115 -21.52 21.84 15.05
CA VAL A 115 -21.04 21.18 13.84
C VAL A 115 -22.22 21.23 12.84
N PRO A 116 -22.23 22.13 11.84
CA PRO A 116 -23.23 22.01 10.78
C PRO A 116 -22.93 20.69 10.08
N LEU A 117 -23.97 19.86 9.91
CA LEU A 117 -23.96 18.70 9.03
C LEU A 117 -23.15 19.04 7.79
N VAL A 118 -22.07 18.28 7.57
CA VAL A 118 -21.14 18.42 6.45
C VAL A 118 -21.94 18.64 5.16
N THR A 119 -22.01 19.89 4.74
CA THR A 119 -22.42 20.30 3.41
C THR A 119 -21.12 20.63 2.70
N GLU A 120 -20.75 19.74 1.77
CA GLU A 120 -19.72 19.85 0.73
C GLU A 120 -18.42 20.62 1.06
N PRO A 121 -17.23 20.01 0.84
CA PRO A 121 -15.97 20.70 1.09
C PRO A 121 -15.88 21.98 0.26
N SER A 122 -15.85 23.13 0.96
CA SER A 122 -15.73 24.47 0.40
C SER A 122 -14.69 24.50 -0.74
N SER A 123 -15.20 24.83 -1.92
CA SER A 123 -14.54 24.76 -3.22
C SER A 123 -13.31 25.68 -3.37
N GLY A 124 -12.90 26.39 -2.31
CA GLY A 124 -11.85 27.42 -2.36
C GLY A 124 -10.42 26.93 -2.19
N SER A 125 -10.18 25.77 -1.56
CA SER A 125 -8.79 25.38 -1.26
C SER A 125 -7.99 25.06 -2.54
N ARG A 126 -6.76 25.56 -2.61
CA ARG A 126 -5.82 25.30 -3.72
C ARG A 126 -5.58 23.80 -3.91
N TRP A 127 -5.66 23.03 -2.83
CA TRP A 127 -5.59 21.57 -2.80
C TRP A 127 -6.84 20.91 -3.38
N SER A 128 -8.05 21.41 -3.09
CA SER A 128 -9.30 20.92 -3.70
C SER A 128 -9.31 21.11 -5.22
N ARG A 129 -8.71 22.20 -5.71
CA ARG A 129 -8.49 22.45 -7.15
C ARG A 129 -7.50 21.46 -7.77
N LEU A 130 -6.45 21.09 -7.05
CA LEU A 130 -5.47 20.09 -7.50
C LEU A 130 -6.08 18.69 -7.55
N LEU A 131 -6.83 18.29 -6.51
CA LEU A 131 -7.49 16.99 -6.46
C LEU A 131 -8.58 16.83 -7.53
N ARG A 132 -9.32 17.90 -7.87
CA ARG A 132 -10.25 17.89 -9.01
C ARG A 132 -9.57 17.66 -10.37
N ARG A 133 -8.34 18.16 -10.55
CA ARG A 133 -7.55 17.95 -11.78
C ARG A 133 -6.97 16.54 -11.87
N LEU A 134 -6.84 15.85 -10.73
CA LEU A 134 -6.28 14.51 -10.64
C LEU A 134 -7.34 13.39 -10.62
N ARG A 135 -8.64 13.72 -10.65
CA ARG A 135 -9.70 12.71 -10.81
C ARG A 135 -9.72 12.26 -12.27
N PRO A 136 -9.52 10.96 -12.56
CA PRO A 136 -9.66 10.43 -13.90
C PRO A 136 -11.14 10.48 -14.31
N SER A 137 -11.45 11.07 -15.46
CA SER A 137 -12.74 10.87 -16.13
C SER A 137 -12.73 9.53 -16.87
N GLY A 138 -13.61 8.62 -16.47
CA GLY A 138 -13.98 7.42 -17.24
C GLY A 138 -14.99 6.62 -16.42
N ARG A 139 -16.15 6.22 -16.93
CA ARG A 139 -16.73 6.16 -18.28
C ARG A 139 -18.22 6.51 -18.19
#